data_AF-A0A3N6PND1-F1
#
_entry.id   AF-A0A3N6PND1-F1
#
_cell.length_a   1.000
_cell.length_b   1.000
_cell.length_c   1.000
_cell.angle_alpha   90.00
_cell.angle_beta   90.00
_cell.angle_gamma   90.00
#
_symmetry.space_group_name_H-M   'P 1'
#
loop_
_entity.id
_entity.type
_entity.pdbx_description
1 polymer ?
#
loop_
_entity_poly.entity_id
_entity_poly.type
_entity_poly.pdbx_seq_one_letter_code
_entity_poly.pdbx_strand_id
1 'polypeptide(L)'
;MGDGTGGSYRLDEIDRRIVYALMADARNTSAPAIAEEVSVSGATIRNRIAQLEEHGIIEGYHATVDFEHADGSLMNLFLCHAPFGDVEGVARRIGTIPGVINVRELMGGRMNLHVLAVGTDTSDLRRIGRELENLDVEIEDEFLLQNEHDFPYTPYGPAEGRRLEPLADYISLTGGADIVELTVYEDAPIAGCTLEEAAHEGILEDETLVVAIERDDAVVTPHGDTEIRPHDVVTVFSPDGTEESALKGFDGGDRSSTRRS
;
A
#
# COMPACT_ATOMS: atom_id res chain seq x y z
N MET A 1 30.61 -13.32 -11.29
CA MET A 1 31.52 -12.35 -11.92
C MET A 1 30.86 -11.87 -13.20
N GLY A 2 30.26 -10.69 -13.15
CA GLY A 2 29.77 -9.93 -14.29
C GLY A 2 30.09 -8.47 -13.96
N ASP A 3 31.24 -8.02 -14.42
CA ASP A 3 31.68 -6.62 -14.31
C ASP A 3 31.42 -5.95 -15.66
N GLY A 4 30.83 -4.75 -15.65
CA GLY A 4 30.55 -4.01 -16.88
C GLY A 4 29.40 -3.00 -16.77
N THR A 5 29.60 -1.92 -15.99
CA THR A 5 29.05 -0.58 -16.29
C THR A 5 27.54 -0.46 -16.58
N GLY A 6 26.69 -0.77 -15.60
CA GLY A 6 25.34 -0.21 -15.58
C GLY A 6 25.42 1.22 -15.08
N GLY A 7 25.42 2.23 -15.96
CA GLY A 7 25.09 3.59 -15.53
C GLY A 7 23.74 3.48 -14.81
N SER A 8 23.67 3.84 -13.53
CA SER A 8 22.46 3.63 -12.74
C SER A 8 21.30 4.31 -13.45
N TYR A 9 20.40 3.54 -14.05
CA TYR A 9 19.22 4.09 -14.70
C TYR A 9 18.40 4.76 -13.61
N ARG A 10 18.37 6.09 -13.63
CA ARG A 10 17.66 6.87 -12.62
C ARG A 10 16.29 7.20 -13.18
N LEU A 11 15.26 6.60 -12.59
CA LEU A 11 13.87 6.86 -12.93
C LEU A 11 13.56 8.35 -12.89
N ASP A 12 13.11 8.89 -14.02
CA ASP A 12 12.49 10.21 -14.09
C ASP A 12 10.98 10.13 -13.79
N GLU A 13 10.27 11.25 -13.84
CA GLU A 13 8.85 11.30 -13.53
C GLU A 13 7.98 10.53 -14.55
N ILE A 14 8.37 10.55 -15.82
CA ILE A 14 7.69 9.81 -16.88
C ILE A 14 7.86 8.31 -16.65
N ASP A 15 9.09 7.88 -16.33
CA ASP A 15 9.38 6.47 -16.03
C ASP A 15 8.56 5.97 -14.84
N ARG A 16 8.46 6.76 -13.75
CA ARG A 16 7.60 6.43 -12.61
C ARG A 16 6.15 6.28 -13.03
N ARG A 17 5.62 7.23 -13.82
CA ARG A 17 4.23 7.16 -14.29
C ARG A 17 3.96 5.92 -15.13
N ILE A 18 4.90 5.56 -16.01
CA ILE A 18 4.83 4.34 -16.81
C ILE A 18 4.73 3.12 -15.88
N VAL A 19 5.64 2.99 -14.91
CA VAL A 19 5.64 1.87 -13.96
C VAL A 19 4.30 1.79 -13.21
N TYR A 20 3.81 2.92 -12.69
CA TYR A 20 2.52 2.97 -12.00
C TYR A 20 1.36 2.46 -12.87
N ALA A 21 1.26 2.93 -14.11
CA ALA A 21 0.17 2.55 -15.01
C ALA A 21 0.24 1.05 -15.37
N LEU A 22 1.45 0.52 -15.57
CA LEU A 22 1.66 -0.90 -15.85
C LEU A 22 1.39 -1.78 -14.64
N MET A 23 1.71 -1.35 -13.42
CA MET A 23 1.33 -2.07 -12.19
C MET A 23 -0.19 -2.15 -12.03
N ALA A 24 -0.92 -1.11 -12.43
CA ALA A 24 -2.37 -1.06 -12.31
C ALA A 24 -3.07 -1.99 -13.33
N ASP A 25 -2.70 -1.92 -14.61
CA ASP A 25 -3.23 -2.80 -15.65
C ASP A 25 -2.31 -2.84 -16.88
N ALA A 26 -1.24 -3.63 -16.83
CA ALA A 26 -0.31 -3.76 -17.95
C ALA A 26 -0.95 -4.27 -19.25
N ARG A 27 -2.04 -5.05 -19.16
CA ARG A 27 -2.66 -5.67 -20.34
C ARG A 27 -3.46 -4.67 -21.15
N ASN A 28 -4.18 -3.76 -20.49
CA ASN A 28 -5.06 -2.79 -21.15
C ASN A 28 -4.45 -1.39 -21.23
N THR A 29 -3.37 -1.12 -20.50
CA THR A 29 -2.66 0.16 -20.57
C THR A 29 -1.84 0.26 -21.85
N SER A 30 -2.26 1.16 -22.74
CA SER A 30 -1.55 1.41 -23.99
C SER A 30 -0.57 2.58 -23.88
N ALA A 31 0.53 2.52 -24.65
CA ALA A 31 1.51 3.61 -24.68
C ALA A 31 0.90 4.99 -25.06
N PRO A 32 -0.05 5.10 -26.00
CA PRO A 32 -0.77 6.35 -26.24
C PRO A 32 -1.55 6.87 -25.03
N ALA A 33 -2.21 5.99 -24.27
CA ALA A 33 -2.97 6.38 -23.08
C ALA A 33 -2.05 6.99 -22.00
N ILE A 34 -0.90 6.37 -21.74
CA ILE A 34 0.11 6.94 -20.83
C ILE A 34 0.65 8.27 -21.39
N ALA A 35 0.85 8.35 -22.71
CA ALA A 35 1.44 9.52 -23.35
C ALA A 35 0.56 10.77 -23.24
N GLU A 36 -0.77 10.61 -23.34
CA GLU A 36 -1.74 11.69 -23.14
C GLU A 36 -1.63 12.28 -21.73
N GLU A 37 -1.45 11.42 -20.73
CA GLU A 37 -1.38 11.83 -19.33
C GLU A 37 -0.10 12.63 -19.00
N VAL A 38 1.05 12.21 -19.52
CA VAL A 38 2.34 12.87 -19.24
C VAL A 38 2.77 13.86 -20.33
N SER A 39 1.88 14.19 -21.26
CA SER A 39 2.11 15.16 -22.34
C SER A 39 3.33 14.84 -23.22
N VAL A 40 3.51 13.58 -23.62
CA VAL A 40 4.56 13.14 -24.56
C VAL A 40 3.97 12.37 -25.74
N SER A 41 4.82 11.89 -26.66
CA SER A 41 4.35 11.02 -27.75
C SER A 41 4.32 9.56 -27.34
N GLY A 42 3.36 8.78 -27.87
CA GLY A 42 3.31 7.33 -27.62
C GLY A 42 4.57 6.57 -28.08
N ALA A 43 5.31 7.11 -29.06
CA ALA A 43 6.62 6.56 -29.44
C ALA A 43 7.68 6.75 -28.35
N THR A 44 7.63 7.88 -27.63
CA THR A 44 8.50 8.15 -26.47
C THR A 44 8.21 7.14 -25.36
N ILE A 45 6.93 6.93 -25.01
CA ILE A 45 6.54 5.96 -23.98
C ILE A 45 7.00 4.53 -24.32
N ARG A 46 6.80 4.06 -25.56
CA ARG A 46 7.28 2.73 -25.97
C ARG A 46 8.79 2.59 -25.83
N ASN A 47 9.53 3.63 -26.18
CA ASN A 47 10.99 3.64 -26.03
C ASN A 47 11.40 3.55 -24.56
N ARG A 48 10.71 4.29 -23.67
CA ARG A 48 10.94 4.24 -22.22
C ARG A 48 10.61 2.89 -21.61
N ILE A 49 9.48 2.26 -21.99
CA ILE A 49 9.13 0.90 -21.54
C ILE A 49 10.25 -0.08 -21.92
N ALA A 50 10.72 -0.04 -23.17
CA ALA A 50 11.82 -0.91 -23.61
C ALA A 50 13.12 -0.65 -22.82
N GLN A 51 13.42 0.61 -22.47
CA GLN A 51 14.57 0.93 -21.61
C GLN A 51 14.37 0.37 -20.19
N LEU A 52 13.18 0.51 -19.60
CA LEU A 52 12.89 -0.03 -18.27
C LEU A 52 13.03 -1.56 -18.22
N GLU A 53 12.60 -2.24 -19.27
CA GLU A 53 12.77 -3.70 -19.45
C GLU A 53 14.25 -4.06 -19.65
N GLU A 54 14.98 -3.36 -20.52
CA GLU A 54 16.41 -3.60 -20.79
C GLU A 54 17.28 -3.42 -19.54
N HIS A 55 16.93 -2.45 -18.68
CA HIS A 55 17.64 -2.19 -17.43
C HIS A 55 17.16 -3.07 -16.26
N GLY A 56 16.22 -4.00 -16.49
CA GLY A 56 15.70 -4.92 -15.48
C GLY A 56 14.85 -4.24 -14.40
N ILE A 57 14.34 -3.04 -14.65
CA ILE A 57 13.42 -2.34 -13.73
C ILE A 57 12.01 -2.93 -13.86
N ILE A 58 11.61 -3.26 -15.09
CA ILE A 58 10.44 -4.10 -15.34
C ILE A 58 10.97 -5.50 -15.67
N GLU A 59 10.81 -6.42 -14.73
CA GLU A 59 11.30 -7.79 -14.88
C GLU A 59 10.31 -8.71 -15.60
N GLY A 60 9.02 -8.35 -15.61
CA GLY A 60 7.98 -9.13 -16.26
C GLY A 60 6.58 -8.57 -16.04
N TYR A 61 5.63 -9.22 -16.71
CA TYR A 61 4.20 -8.94 -16.58
C TYR A 61 3.50 -10.24 -16.20
N HIS A 62 2.88 -10.26 -15.03
CA HIS A 62 2.24 -11.45 -14.46
C HIS A 62 0.73 -11.22 -14.33
N ALA A 63 -0.04 -12.26 -14.59
CA ALA A 63 -1.47 -12.25 -14.32
C ALA A 63 -1.72 -12.71 -12.88
N THR A 64 -2.51 -11.94 -12.13
CA THR A 64 -3.09 -12.41 -10.87
C THR A 64 -4.25 -13.35 -11.21
N VAL A 65 -4.19 -14.58 -10.68
CA VAL A 65 -5.14 -15.65 -11.01
C VAL A 65 -5.85 -16.10 -9.75
N ASP A 66 -7.18 -16.09 -9.78
CA ASP A 66 -8.02 -16.70 -8.77
C ASP A 66 -8.18 -18.20 -9.06
N PHE A 67 -7.34 -19.01 -8.44
CA PHE A 67 -7.32 -20.46 -8.66
C PHE A 67 -8.52 -21.18 -8.02
N GLU A 68 -9.14 -20.59 -7.00
CA GLU A 68 -10.36 -21.12 -6.39
C GLU A 68 -11.53 -20.99 -7.39
N HIS A 69 -11.69 -19.83 -8.02
CA HIS A 69 -12.73 -19.64 -9.04
C HIS A 69 -12.40 -20.31 -10.37
N ALA A 70 -11.12 -20.45 -10.72
CA ALA A 70 -10.72 -21.09 -11.97
C ALA A 70 -11.04 -22.60 -11.97
N ASP A 71 -10.59 -23.33 -10.94
CA ASP A 71 -10.68 -24.80 -10.88
C ASP A 71 -10.98 -25.35 -9.47
N GLY A 72 -11.43 -24.51 -8.53
CA GLY A 72 -11.67 -24.94 -7.13
C GLY A 72 -10.40 -25.27 -6.37
N SER A 73 -9.24 -24.81 -6.85
CA SER A 73 -7.94 -25.13 -6.29
C SER A 73 -7.65 -24.31 -5.03
N LEU A 74 -6.85 -24.89 -4.14
CA LEU A 74 -6.39 -24.27 -2.91
C LEU A 74 -5.05 -23.57 -3.15
N MET A 75 -4.95 -22.33 -2.69
CA MET A 75 -3.68 -21.61 -2.60
C MET A 75 -3.09 -21.77 -1.21
N ASN A 76 -1.79 -22.01 -1.15
CA ASN A 76 -1.09 -22.27 0.10
C ASN A 76 0.25 -21.57 0.14
N LEU A 77 0.53 -20.95 1.27
CA LEU A 77 1.77 -20.26 1.54
C LEU A 77 2.59 -21.07 2.55
N PHE A 78 3.78 -21.50 2.13
CA PHE A 78 4.80 -22.06 3.02
C PHE A 78 5.83 -20.99 3.39
N LEU A 79 6.04 -20.80 4.70
CA LEU A 79 7.15 -20.04 5.24
C LEU A 79 8.28 -20.99 5.57
N CYS A 80 9.41 -20.78 4.91
CA CYS A 80 10.49 -21.75 4.83
C CYS A 80 11.82 -21.15 5.25
N HIS A 81 12.68 -22.02 5.79
CA HIS A 81 14.08 -21.72 6.04
C HIS A 81 14.96 -22.69 5.24
N ALA A 82 15.80 -22.12 4.38
CA ALA A 82 16.87 -22.81 3.68
C ALA A 82 18.23 -22.56 4.36
N PRO A 83 19.19 -23.47 4.26
CA PRO A 83 20.54 -23.28 4.78
C PRO A 83 21.23 -22.03 4.21
N PHE A 84 22.04 -21.36 5.05
CA PHE A 84 22.82 -20.19 4.65
C PHE A 84 23.78 -20.51 3.50
N GLY A 85 23.80 -19.64 2.48
CA GLY A 85 24.78 -19.67 1.38
C GLY A 85 24.32 -20.35 0.08
N ASP A 86 23.15 -20.99 0.05
CA ASP A 86 22.56 -21.57 -1.19
C ASP A 86 21.08 -21.17 -1.40
N VAL A 87 20.60 -20.08 -0.78
CA VAL A 87 19.18 -19.69 -0.83
C VAL A 87 18.68 -19.51 -2.27
N GLU A 88 19.43 -18.81 -3.11
CA GLU A 88 19.11 -18.61 -4.53
C GLU A 88 19.07 -19.94 -5.32
N GLY A 89 20.01 -20.85 -5.04
CA GLY A 89 20.07 -22.16 -5.67
C GLY A 89 18.90 -23.04 -5.25
N VAL A 90 18.54 -23.03 -3.96
CA VAL A 90 17.36 -23.69 -3.40
C VAL A 90 16.08 -23.13 -4.03
N ALA A 91 15.92 -21.80 -4.07
CA ALA A 91 14.74 -21.14 -4.63
C ALA A 91 14.47 -21.57 -6.08
N ARG A 92 15.53 -21.62 -6.91
CA ARG A 92 15.42 -22.12 -8.29
C ARG A 92 15.00 -23.58 -8.38
N ARG A 93 15.44 -24.45 -7.48
CA ARG A 93 15.01 -25.85 -7.43
C ARG A 93 13.56 -25.98 -6.99
N ILE A 94 13.15 -25.22 -5.97
CA ILE A 94 11.75 -25.18 -5.50
C ILE A 94 10.81 -24.80 -6.64
N GLY A 95 11.19 -23.81 -7.47
CA GLY A 95 10.40 -23.39 -8.62
C GLY A 95 10.16 -24.47 -9.68
N THR A 96 10.84 -25.62 -9.60
CA THR A 96 10.60 -26.78 -10.49
C THR A 96 9.52 -27.74 -9.97
N ILE A 97 9.08 -27.57 -8.71
CA ILE A 97 8.05 -28.42 -8.09
C ILE A 97 6.69 -28.10 -8.72
N PRO A 98 5.98 -29.10 -9.28
CA PRO A 98 4.64 -28.87 -9.83
C PRO A 98 3.66 -28.36 -8.77
N GLY A 99 3.06 -27.21 -9.06
CA GLY A 99 2.14 -26.50 -8.17
C GLY A 99 2.78 -25.29 -7.49
N VAL A 100 4.11 -25.18 -7.43
CA VAL A 100 4.76 -23.93 -6.98
C VAL A 100 4.62 -22.86 -8.07
N ILE A 101 4.08 -21.71 -7.69
CA ILE A 101 3.85 -20.59 -8.62
C ILE A 101 4.71 -19.36 -8.31
N ASN A 102 5.26 -19.27 -7.10
CA ASN A 102 6.14 -18.17 -6.72
C ASN A 102 7.07 -18.58 -5.57
N VAL A 103 8.33 -18.14 -5.63
CA VAL A 103 9.32 -18.28 -4.55
C VAL A 103 9.95 -16.91 -4.33
N ARG A 104 9.90 -16.40 -3.09
CA ARG A 104 10.53 -15.13 -2.70
C ARG A 104 11.63 -15.38 -1.69
N GLU A 105 12.78 -14.73 -1.89
CA GLU A 105 13.91 -14.74 -0.95
C GLU A 105 13.78 -13.57 0.02
N LEU A 106 13.92 -13.83 1.32
CA LEU A 106 13.78 -12.83 2.37
C LEU A 106 15.13 -12.51 3.01
N MET A 107 15.42 -11.22 3.19
CA MET A 107 16.66 -10.72 3.80
C MET A 107 16.46 -10.44 5.29
N GLY A 108 16.21 -11.48 6.09
CA GLY A 108 16.13 -11.37 7.55
C GLY A 108 14.98 -12.15 8.18
N GLY A 109 15.03 -12.29 9.51
CA GLY A 109 14.13 -13.16 10.27
C GLY A 109 14.64 -14.59 10.39
N ARG A 110 13.83 -15.48 10.96
CA ARG A 110 14.11 -16.92 11.01
C ARG A 110 13.84 -17.60 9.67
N MET A 111 12.95 -17.05 8.86
CA MET A 111 12.61 -17.58 7.53
C MET A 111 13.34 -16.76 6.47
N ASN A 112 13.81 -17.44 5.43
CA ASN A 112 14.49 -16.80 4.30
C ASN A 112 13.83 -17.14 2.95
N LEU A 113 12.76 -17.94 2.96
CA LEU A 113 11.99 -18.29 1.77
C LEU A 113 10.49 -18.21 2.02
N HIS A 114 9.76 -17.72 1.03
CA HIS A 114 8.30 -17.69 0.97
C HIS A 114 7.86 -18.39 -0.32
N VAL A 115 7.16 -19.52 -0.19
CA VAL A 115 6.76 -20.36 -1.34
C VAL A 115 5.24 -20.35 -1.46
N LEU A 116 4.73 -19.80 -2.55
CA LEU A 116 3.31 -19.85 -2.89
C LEU A 116 3.05 -21.03 -3.83
N ALA A 117 2.07 -21.85 -3.46
CA ALA A 117 1.71 -23.07 -4.18
C ALA A 117 0.21 -23.16 -4.41
N VAL A 118 -0.17 -23.87 -5.47
CA VAL A 118 -1.54 -24.20 -5.85
C VAL A 118 -1.68 -25.72 -5.91
N GLY A 119 -2.73 -26.25 -5.30
CA GLY A 119 -3.07 -27.68 -5.33
C GLY A 119 -4.57 -27.87 -5.50
N THR A 120 -4.98 -28.96 -6.14
CA THR A 120 -6.42 -29.25 -6.34
C THR A 120 -7.11 -29.70 -5.05
N ASP A 121 -6.32 -30.24 -4.10
CA ASP A 121 -6.77 -30.65 -2.78
C ASP A 121 -5.62 -30.61 -1.76
N THR A 122 -5.94 -30.96 -0.50
CA THR A 122 -4.93 -31.01 0.57
C THR A 122 -3.85 -32.10 0.39
N SER A 123 -4.10 -33.11 -0.45
CA SER A 123 -3.11 -34.16 -0.75
C SER A 123 -2.02 -33.63 -1.67
N ASP A 124 -2.39 -32.81 -2.66
CA ASP A 124 -1.44 -32.08 -3.51
C ASP A 124 -0.56 -31.14 -2.70
N LEU A 125 -1.16 -30.35 -1.79
CA LEU A 125 -0.40 -29.44 -0.93
C LEU A 125 0.60 -30.19 -0.04
N ARG A 126 0.18 -31.31 0.57
CA ARG A 126 1.09 -32.17 1.35
C ARG A 126 2.19 -32.79 0.49
N ARG A 127 1.93 -33.11 -0.78
CA ARG A 127 2.97 -33.58 -1.71
C ARG A 127 4.01 -32.48 -1.95
N ILE A 128 3.56 -31.25 -2.20
CA ILE A 128 4.44 -30.09 -2.38
C ILE A 128 5.29 -29.87 -1.13
N GLY A 129 4.69 -29.87 0.08
CA GLY A 129 5.43 -29.75 1.34
C GLY A 129 6.54 -30.78 1.49
N ARG A 130 6.28 -32.07 1.18
CA ARG A 130 7.32 -33.11 1.18
C ARG A 130 8.41 -32.88 0.14
N GLU A 131 8.07 -32.34 -1.04
CA GLU A 131 9.07 -32.00 -2.06
C GLU A 131 9.97 -30.84 -1.62
N LEU A 132 9.44 -29.88 -0.85
CA LEU A 132 10.24 -28.83 -0.21
C LEU A 132 11.22 -29.43 0.81
N GLU A 133 10.76 -30.29 1.71
CA GLU A 133 11.61 -30.96 2.71
C GLU A 133 12.75 -31.77 2.05
N ASN A 134 12.49 -32.42 0.91
CA ASN A 134 13.50 -33.16 0.15
C ASN A 134 14.60 -32.27 -0.47
N LEU A 135 14.41 -30.95 -0.48
CA LEU A 135 15.40 -29.96 -0.94
C LEU A 135 16.19 -29.34 0.21
N ASP A 136 16.19 -29.98 1.38
CA ASP A 136 16.80 -29.49 2.63
C ASP A 136 16.20 -28.16 3.11
N VAL A 137 14.90 -27.97 2.86
CA VAL A 137 14.14 -26.79 3.31
C VAL A 137 13.30 -27.16 4.52
N GLU A 138 13.42 -26.38 5.59
CA GLU A 138 12.59 -26.52 6.78
C GLU A 138 11.33 -25.67 6.59
N ILE A 139 10.15 -26.29 6.70
CA ILE A 139 8.86 -25.59 6.71
C ILE A 139 8.53 -25.24 8.16
N GLU A 140 8.34 -23.95 8.43
CA GLU A 140 8.07 -23.47 9.78
C GLU A 140 6.59 -23.13 9.97
N ASP A 141 5.96 -22.54 8.97
CA ASP A 141 4.51 -22.30 8.96
C ASP A 141 3.90 -22.58 7.57
N GLU A 142 2.61 -22.92 7.57
CA GLU A 142 1.80 -23.18 6.39
C GLU A 142 0.44 -22.50 6.54
N PHE A 143 0.03 -21.71 5.53
CA PHE A 143 -1.23 -20.96 5.54
C PHE A 143 -2.01 -21.17 4.25
N LEU A 144 -3.28 -21.57 4.38
CA LEU A 144 -4.22 -21.48 3.26
C LEU A 144 -4.53 -20.02 2.97
N LEU A 145 -4.25 -19.59 1.74
CA LEU A 145 -4.47 -18.21 1.30
C LEU A 145 -5.88 -18.08 0.74
N GLN A 146 -6.66 -17.15 1.30
CA GLN A 146 -8.03 -16.90 0.86
C GLN A 146 -8.08 -15.86 -0.27
N ASN A 147 -7.43 -14.71 -0.08
CA ASN A 147 -7.43 -13.62 -1.05
C ASN A 147 -6.04 -12.98 -1.15
N GLU A 148 -5.66 -12.55 -2.34
CA GLU A 148 -4.49 -11.70 -2.61
C GLU A 148 -4.98 -10.40 -3.26
N HIS A 149 -4.39 -9.27 -2.87
CA HIS A 149 -4.72 -7.96 -3.41
C HIS A 149 -3.45 -7.24 -3.84
N ASP A 150 -3.40 -6.83 -5.10
CA ASP A 150 -2.30 -6.08 -5.67
C ASP A 150 -2.65 -4.59 -5.77
N PHE A 151 -1.69 -3.73 -5.42
CA PHE A 151 -1.84 -2.28 -5.51
C PHE A 151 -0.65 -1.67 -6.23
N PRO A 152 -0.86 -0.69 -7.13
CA PRO A 152 0.24 0.05 -7.73
C PRO A 152 0.96 0.89 -6.69
N TYR A 153 2.25 1.16 -6.90
CA TYR A 153 3.04 1.96 -5.97
C TYR A 153 2.67 3.45 -6.05
N THR A 154 1.80 3.90 -5.14
CA THR A 154 1.20 5.26 -5.12
C THR A 154 2.16 6.43 -5.31
N PRO A 155 3.40 6.43 -4.77
CA PRO A 155 4.34 7.54 -5.01
C PRO A 155 4.72 7.76 -6.49
N TYR A 156 4.49 6.76 -7.35
CA TYR A 156 4.65 6.83 -8.81
C TYR A 156 3.35 7.23 -9.54
N GLY A 157 2.27 7.37 -8.78
CA GLY A 157 0.95 7.82 -9.20
C GLY A 157 0.91 9.27 -9.69
N PRO A 158 -0.26 9.75 -10.18
CA PRO A 158 -0.41 11.16 -10.52
C PRO A 158 -0.37 11.98 -9.21
N ALA A 159 -0.01 13.26 -9.30
CA ALA A 159 0.04 14.11 -8.10
C ALA A 159 -1.30 14.16 -7.34
N GLU A 160 -2.42 14.04 -8.04
CA GLU A 160 -3.77 13.96 -7.45
C GLU A 160 -4.00 12.65 -6.66
N GLY A 161 -3.22 11.60 -6.96
CA GLY A 161 -3.16 10.34 -6.22
C GLY A 161 -2.10 10.33 -5.10
N ARG A 162 -1.23 11.35 -5.03
CA ARG A 162 -0.53 11.72 -3.78
C ARG A 162 -1.46 12.49 -2.86
N ARG A 163 -2.69 12.01 -2.69
CA ARG A 163 -3.14 11.92 -1.31
C ARG A 163 -2.20 10.91 -0.66
N LEU A 164 -1.15 11.43 -0.04
CA LEU A 164 -1.00 11.10 1.37
C LEU A 164 -2.41 11.37 1.93
N GLU A 165 -3.30 10.37 1.90
CA GLU A 165 -4.02 10.13 3.12
C GLU A 165 -2.84 9.93 4.07
N PRO A 166 -2.58 10.89 4.99
CA PRO A 166 -1.87 10.46 6.16
C PRO A 166 -2.63 9.19 6.54
N LEU A 167 -1.91 8.07 6.66
CA LEU A 167 -2.36 7.09 7.62
C LEU A 167 -2.49 7.92 8.90
N ALA A 168 -3.68 8.47 9.14
CA ALA A 168 -4.07 8.89 10.46
C ALA A 168 -3.72 7.66 11.27
N ASP A 169 -2.78 7.81 12.19
CA ASP A 169 -2.49 6.81 13.20
C ASP A 169 -3.79 6.62 13.97
N TYR A 170 -4.69 5.82 13.39
CA TYR A 170 -5.99 5.52 13.94
C TYR A 170 -5.73 4.50 15.03
N ILE A 171 -5.52 5.01 16.22
CA ILE A 171 -5.36 4.22 17.41
C ILE A 171 -6.73 4.14 18.05
N SER A 172 -7.49 3.09 17.74
CA SER A 172 -8.63 2.71 18.57
C SER A 172 -8.12 2.26 19.93
N LEU A 173 -8.56 2.95 20.98
CA LEU A 173 -8.24 2.60 22.35
C LEU A 173 -9.31 1.65 22.92
N THR A 174 -8.89 0.79 23.85
CA THR A 174 -9.83 -0.06 24.60
C THR A 174 -10.86 0.79 25.34
N GLY A 175 -12.13 0.63 24.98
CA GLY A 175 -13.23 1.44 25.53
C GLY A 175 -14.06 2.17 24.48
N GLY A 176 -13.66 2.12 23.20
CA GLY A 176 -14.38 2.78 22.11
C GLY A 176 -13.99 4.25 21.92
N ALA A 177 -12.81 4.66 22.40
CA ALA A 177 -12.28 6.00 22.18
C ALA A 177 -11.30 6.00 21.00
N ASP A 178 -11.35 7.04 20.19
CA ASP A 178 -10.56 7.18 18.97
C ASP A 178 -9.69 8.44 19.00
N ILE A 179 -8.47 8.31 18.48
CA ILE A 179 -7.59 9.45 18.17
C ILE A 179 -7.51 9.56 16.64
N VAL A 180 -7.77 10.77 16.13
CA VAL A 180 -7.78 11.06 14.70
C VAL A 180 -6.98 12.34 14.43
N GLU A 181 -6.18 12.32 13.37
CA GLU A 181 -5.46 13.48 12.88
C GLU A 181 -6.17 14.04 11.65
N LEU A 182 -6.47 15.35 11.66
CA LEU A 182 -7.32 16.02 10.68
C LEU A 182 -6.61 17.23 10.10
N THR A 183 -6.58 17.36 8.78
CA THR A 183 -6.14 18.58 8.11
C THR A 183 -7.30 19.57 7.99
N VAL A 184 -7.09 20.81 8.42
CA VAL A 184 -8.09 21.88 8.33
C VAL A 184 -8.07 22.47 6.93
N TYR A 185 -9.20 22.39 6.22
CA TYR A 185 -9.37 23.02 4.90
C TYR A 185 -9.81 24.48 5.03
N GLU A 186 -9.62 25.28 3.97
CA GLU A 186 -10.00 26.69 3.96
C GLU A 186 -11.50 26.93 4.17
N ASP A 187 -12.34 25.97 3.78
CA ASP A 187 -13.80 26.00 3.87
C ASP A 187 -14.34 25.24 5.10
N ALA A 188 -13.46 24.70 5.95
CA ALA A 188 -13.87 24.00 7.16
C ALA A 188 -14.53 24.98 8.15
N PRO A 189 -15.66 24.61 8.80
CA PRO A 189 -16.34 25.47 9.77
C PRO A 189 -15.46 25.98 10.92
N ILE A 190 -14.48 25.18 11.34
CA ILE A 190 -13.54 25.54 12.41
C ILE A 190 -12.43 26.51 11.96
N ALA A 191 -12.21 26.70 10.66
CA ALA A 191 -11.13 27.52 10.15
C ALA A 191 -11.36 29.01 10.50
N GLY A 192 -10.39 29.60 11.19
CA GLY A 192 -10.44 30.99 11.67
C GLY A 192 -11.16 31.18 13.01
N CYS A 193 -11.67 30.11 13.63
CA CYS A 193 -12.25 30.14 14.97
C CYS A 193 -11.18 29.80 16.01
N THR A 194 -11.33 30.34 17.23
CA THR A 194 -10.63 29.81 18.40
C THR A 194 -11.26 28.51 18.90
N LEU A 195 -10.51 27.68 19.63
CA LEU A 195 -11.05 26.45 20.22
C LEU A 195 -12.22 26.72 21.18
N GLU A 196 -12.19 27.83 21.93
CA GLU A 196 -13.27 28.24 22.83
C GLU A 196 -14.53 28.66 22.05
N GLU A 197 -14.38 29.42 20.97
CA GLU A 197 -15.49 29.79 20.09
C GLU A 197 -16.08 28.56 19.40
N ALA A 198 -15.23 27.65 18.89
CA ALA A 198 -15.68 26.44 18.22
C ALA A 198 -16.47 25.51 19.16
N ALA A 199 -16.06 25.40 20.44
CA ALA A 199 -16.84 24.67 21.44
C ALA A 199 -18.16 25.40 21.78
N HIS A 200 -18.14 26.72 21.91
CA HIS A 200 -19.35 27.50 22.23
C HIS A 200 -20.40 27.47 21.12
N GLU A 201 -19.95 27.50 19.86
CA GLU A 201 -20.81 27.47 18.67
C GLU A 201 -21.24 26.05 18.27
N GLY A 202 -20.76 25.03 18.98
CA GLY A 202 -21.07 23.62 18.70
C GLY A 202 -20.43 23.10 17.42
N ILE A 203 -19.36 23.75 16.94
CA ILE A 203 -18.51 23.29 15.83
C ILE A 203 -17.65 22.11 16.30
N LEU A 204 -17.15 22.19 17.54
CA LEU A 204 -16.56 21.07 18.28
C LEU A 204 -17.60 20.53 19.26
N GLU A 205 -17.82 19.22 19.28
CA GLU A 205 -18.70 18.59 20.27
C GLU A 205 -18.06 18.63 21.67
N ASP A 206 -18.87 18.77 22.72
CA ASP A 206 -18.41 19.03 24.11
C ASP A 206 -17.42 17.98 24.66
N GLU A 207 -17.45 16.75 24.16
CA GLU A 207 -16.58 15.65 24.60
C GLU A 207 -15.33 15.47 23.72
N THR A 208 -15.20 16.28 22.66
CA THR A 208 -14.07 16.26 21.74
C THR A 208 -12.89 17.04 22.31
N LEU A 209 -11.73 16.39 22.45
CA LEU A 209 -10.52 17.02 22.97
C LEU A 209 -9.49 17.22 21.85
N VAL A 210 -9.08 18.47 21.61
CA VAL A 210 -7.91 18.75 20.77
C VAL A 210 -6.64 18.52 21.57
N VAL A 211 -5.81 17.61 21.11
CA VAL A 211 -4.59 17.15 21.80
C VAL A 211 -3.37 17.95 21.35
N ALA A 212 -3.24 18.17 20.05
CA ALA A 212 -2.12 18.88 19.43
C ALA A 212 -2.57 19.55 18.12
N ILE A 213 -1.87 20.63 17.76
CA ILE A 213 -2.03 21.29 16.47
C ILE A 213 -0.63 21.44 15.88
N GLU A 214 -0.40 20.89 14.69
CA GLU A 214 0.84 21.08 13.94
C GLU A 214 0.64 22.16 12.88
N ARG A 215 1.57 23.12 12.86
CA ARG A 215 1.56 24.26 11.94
C ARG A 215 2.99 24.56 11.53
N ASP A 216 3.25 24.61 10.22
CA ASP A 216 4.56 24.93 9.66
C ASP A 216 5.71 24.07 10.28
N ASP A 217 5.48 22.76 10.42
CA ASP A 217 6.38 21.79 11.07
C ASP A 217 6.66 22.04 12.58
N ALA A 218 5.82 22.83 13.26
CA ALA A 218 5.91 23.07 14.70
C ALA A 218 4.62 22.65 15.43
N VAL A 219 4.80 22.03 16.60
CA VAL A 219 3.68 21.64 17.47
C VAL A 219 3.26 22.84 18.34
N VAL A 220 2.00 23.23 18.20
CA VAL A 220 1.29 24.21 19.00
C VAL A 220 0.48 23.49 20.06
N THR A 221 0.66 23.90 21.32
CA THR A 221 -0.16 23.38 22.43
C THR A 221 -1.54 24.03 22.40
N PRO A 222 -2.64 23.26 22.37
CA PRO A 222 -3.99 23.80 22.27
C PRO A 222 -4.43 24.46 23.59
N HIS A 223 -4.91 25.69 23.49
CA HIS A 223 -5.55 26.47 24.55
C HIS A 223 -6.86 27.07 24.03
N GLY A 224 -7.76 27.52 24.91
CA GLY A 224 -9.07 28.06 24.50
C GLY A 224 -8.98 29.21 23.50
N ASP A 225 -7.98 30.07 23.64
CA ASP A 225 -7.69 31.21 22.75
C ASP A 225 -6.87 30.83 21.50
N THR A 226 -6.57 29.54 21.31
CA THR A 226 -5.82 29.08 20.14
C THR A 226 -6.71 29.10 18.90
N GLU A 227 -6.35 29.94 17.95
CA GLU A 227 -7.00 30.04 16.64
C GLU A 227 -6.53 28.90 15.72
N ILE A 228 -7.51 28.20 15.15
CA ILE A 228 -7.32 27.15 14.13
C ILE A 228 -7.20 27.81 12.76
N ARG A 229 -6.16 27.47 12.00
CA ARG A 229 -5.89 28.03 10.67
C ARG A 229 -6.07 26.99 9.57
N PRO A 230 -6.41 27.42 8.34
CA PRO A 230 -6.29 26.55 7.18
C PRO A 230 -4.89 25.94 7.09
N HIS A 231 -4.84 24.67 6.71
CA HIS A 231 -3.66 23.82 6.63
C HIS A 231 -3.04 23.40 7.97
N ASP A 232 -3.63 23.75 9.11
CA ASP A 232 -3.28 23.12 10.37
C ASP A 232 -3.58 21.62 10.32
N VAL A 233 -2.73 20.84 10.99
CA VAL A 233 -2.97 19.41 11.23
C VAL A 233 -3.32 19.24 12.70
N VAL A 234 -4.55 18.83 12.98
CA VAL A 234 -5.12 18.82 14.32
C VAL A 234 -5.33 17.38 14.79
N THR A 235 -4.68 17.02 15.89
CA THR A 235 -4.92 15.73 16.57
C THR A 235 -6.08 15.86 17.54
N VAL A 236 -7.10 15.04 17.35
CA VAL A 236 -8.35 15.07 18.10
C VAL A 236 -8.59 13.73 18.78
N PHE A 237 -9.03 13.75 20.02
CA PHE A 237 -9.49 12.60 20.79
C PHE A 237 -11.01 12.67 20.94
N SER A 238 -11.70 11.60 20.56
CA SER A 238 -13.15 11.42 20.75
C SER A 238 -13.42 10.17 21.61
N PRO A 239 -14.03 10.31 22.79
CA PRO A 239 -14.32 9.19 23.68
C PRO A 239 -15.46 8.26 23.19
N ASP A 240 -16.31 8.72 22.28
CA ASP A 240 -17.53 8.01 21.83
C ASP A 240 -17.35 7.18 20.55
N GLY A 241 -16.15 7.17 19.95
CA GLY A 241 -15.77 6.23 18.89
C GLY A 241 -16.55 6.32 17.59
N THR A 242 -17.21 7.47 17.34
CA THR A 242 -17.94 7.70 16.09
C THR A 242 -17.18 8.70 15.22
N GLU A 243 -16.66 8.21 14.10
CA GLU A 243 -15.98 8.98 13.04
C GLU A 243 -16.77 10.24 12.62
N GLU A 244 -18.11 10.16 12.61
CA GLU A 244 -19.00 11.28 12.28
C GLU A 244 -19.02 12.41 13.32
N SER A 245 -18.68 12.15 14.58
CA SER A 245 -18.69 13.19 15.64
C SER A 245 -17.49 14.12 15.50
N ALA A 246 -16.30 13.56 15.30
CA ALA A 246 -15.05 14.30 15.22
C ALA A 246 -14.88 15.07 13.90
N LEU A 247 -15.50 14.60 12.81
CA LEU A 247 -15.29 15.18 11.48
C LEU A 247 -16.16 16.42 11.18
N LYS A 248 -17.31 16.62 11.83
CA LYS A 248 -18.28 17.68 11.47
C LYS A 248 -17.71 19.09 11.47
N GLY A 249 -16.82 19.41 12.42
CA GLY A 249 -16.21 20.74 12.51
C GLY A 249 -15.06 20.96 11.52
N PHE A 250 -14.48 19.88 11.00
CA PHE A 250 -13.26 19.89 10.20
C PHE A 250 -13.49 19.57 8.71
N ASP A 251 -14.69 19.10 8.35
CA ASP A 251 -15.05 18.77 6.97
C ASP A 251 -15.42 20.04 6.18
N GLY A 252 -14.63 20.33 5.14
CA GLY A 252 -14.99 21.26 4.08
C GLY A 252 -15.96 20.57 3.11
N GLY A 253 -17.05 21.23 2.75
CA GLY A 253 -18.19 20.60 2.10
C GLY A 253 -17.92 20.05 0.69
N ASP A 254 -17.33 18.86 0.57
CA ASP A 254 -17.45 18.00 -0.63
C ASP A 254 -17.24 16.49 -0.36
N ARG A 255 -17.65 15.97 0.80
CA ARG A 255 -17.68 14.50 1.05
C ARG A 255 -19.03 13.83 0.78
N SER A 256 -20.07 14.56 0.38
CA SER A 256 -21.43 14.02 0.28
C SER A 256 -21.81 13.34 -1.05
N SER A 257 -20.88 13.04 -1.97
CA SER A 257 -21.25 12.57 -3.31
C SER A 257 -20.54 11.32 -3.87
N THR A 258 -20.17 10.31 -3.07
CA THR A 258 -19.85 8.97 -3.68
C THR A 258 -20.24 7.73 -2.88
N ARG A 259 -21.00 7.84 -1.78
CA ARG A 259 -21.68 6.64 -1.21
C ARG A 259 -23.02 6.41 -1.90
N ARG A 260 -23.01 5.87 -3.12
CA ARG A 260 -24.14 5.12 -3.67
C ARG A 260 -23.68 3.93 -4.50
N SER A 261 -24.25 2.77 -4.12
CA SER A 261 -24.27 1.42 -4.70
C SER A 261 -22.97 0.62 -4.66
#